data_AF-A0A250X198-F1
#
_entry.id   AF-A0A250X198-F1
#
_cell.length_a   1.000
_cell.length_b   1.000
_cell.length_c   1.000
_cell.angle_alpha   90.00
_cell.angle_beta   90.00
_cell.angle_gamma   90.00
#
_symmetry.space_group_name_H-M   'P 1'
#
loop_
_entity.id
_entity.type
_entity.pdbx_description
1 polymer ?
#
loop_
_entity_poly.entity_id
_entity_poly.type
_entity_poly.pdbx_seq_one_letter_code
_entity_poly.pdbx_strand_id
1 'polypeptide(L)'
;MPFAMTSRVPCKAASGRSARLSAPARITRTVRAQAMDNTPKEYRSESASAVAGLPITSTPFDDWKFTPIREATVSRAMTSRYFKDMDSYAESDVVIIGAGSAGLSCAYELSKLRPDVKIAIIEQNVSPGGGAWLGGQLFSAMVIRKPAHNLLNELEIPFEDEGDYVVVKHAALFTSTLLSKVLQMPNIKLFNATAAEDLIVREDTSREVVGGGKYIGGVVTNWTLVTLHHDTQSCMDPNVIEAKVVVSSCGHDGPMGAHSVKRLASLGMVPHVPGMGALDMNTAEDKIVNNTREVVPGLVLAGMELSEVDGSPRMGPTFGAMFISGQKAAHVALSVLKKREAAAAAAAAARKVQTMAASA
;
A
#
# COMPACT_ATOMS: atom_id res chain seq x y z
N MET A 1 -16.54 -54.89 -16.48
CA MET A 1 -16.12 -56.11 -15.76
C MET A 1 -14.98 -55.74 -14.83
N PRO A 2 -15.14 -55.77 -13.50
CA PRO A 2 -13.99 -55.68 -12.59
C PRO A 2 -13.50 -57.09 -12.26
N PHE A 3 -12.22 -57.34 -12.53
CA PHE A 3 -11.53 -58.58 -12.20
C PHE A 3 -11.28 -58.63 -10.69
N ALA A 4 -11.89 -59.61 -10.02
CA ALA A 4 -11.55 -60.03 -8.68
C ALA A 4 -10.36 -61.00 -8.76
N MET A 5 -9.30 -60.77 -7.98
CA MET A 5 -8.31 -61.80 -7.66
C MET A 5 -8.30 -62.04 -6.16
N THR A 6 -8.80 -63.22 -5.81
CA THR A 6 -8.68 -63.88 -4.53
C THR A 6 -7.35 -64.62 -4.46
N SER A 7 -6.58 -64.43 -3.38
CA SER A 7 -5.64 -65.46 -2.92
C SER A 7 -5.75 -65.62 -1.41
N ARG A 8 -6.37 -66.72 -0.98
CA ARG A 8 -6.35 -67.19 0.42
C ARG A 8 -5.15 -68.11 0.59
N VAL A 9 -4.33 -67.86 1.61
CA VAL A 9 -3.37 -68.82 2.18
C VAL A 9 -3.78 -69.07 3.63
N PRO A 10 -3.87 -70.34 4.10
CA PRO A 10 -4.38 -70.64 5.44
C PRO A 10 -3.28 -70.46 6.49
N CYS A 11 -3.61 -69.72 7.55
CA CYS A 11 -2.75 -69.48 8.70
C CYS A 11 -2.81 -70.68 9.67
N LYS A 12 -1.67 -71.34 9.92
CA LYS A 12 -1.49 -72.27 11.04
C LYS A 12 -1.23 -71.47 12.31
N ALA A 13 -2.02 -71.72 13.34
CA ALA A 13 -1.88 -71.12 14.66
C ALA A 13 -0.59 -71.61 15.34
N ALA A 14 0.30 -70.67 15.67
CA ALA A 14 1.38 -70.86 16.64
C ALA A 14 1.10 -69.97 17.86
N SER A 15 1.04 -70.60 19.02
CA SER A 15 0.79 -70.02 20.33
C SER A 15 1.95 -69.13 20.79
N GLY A 16 1.84 -67.83 20.50
CA GLY A 16 2.70 -66.79 21.07
C GLY A 16 2.00 -66.05 22.20
N ARG A 17 2.62 -65.99 23.37
CA ARG A 17 2.16 -65.25 24.56
C ARG A 17 1.82 -63.80 24.20
N SER A 18 0.58 -63.39 24.46
CA SER A 18 0.15 -61.98 24.38
C SER A 18 0.86 -61.18 25.48
N ALA A 19 1.94 -60.49 25.13
CA ALA A 19 2.35 -59.32 25.88
C ALA A 19 1.30 -58.24 25.60
N ARG A 20 0.50 -57.88 26.61
CA ARG A 20 -0.36 -56.69 26.56
C ARG A 20 0.56 -55.49 26.38
N LEU A 21 0.65 -55.00 25.15
CA LEU A 21 1.13 -53.64 24.89
C LEU A 21 0.12 -52.71 25.54
N SER A 22 0.52 -52.11 26.66
CA SER A 22 -0.22 -51.02 27.29
C SER A 22 -0.44 -49.92 26.25
N ALA A 23 -1.68 -49.48 26.09
CA ALA A 23 -2.00 -48.29 25.33
C ALA A 23 -1.08 -47.13 25.76
N PRO A 24 -0.58 -46.28 24.84
CA PRO A 24 0.19 -45.12 25.23
C PRO A 24 -0.67 -44.29 26.17
N ALA A 25 -0.15 -44.07 27.39
CA ALA A 25 -0.82 -43.23 28.36
C ALA A 25 -1.11 -41.90 27.68
N ARG A 26 -2.39 -41.55 27.57
CA ARG A 26 -2.83 -40.24 27.11
C ARG A 26 -2.17 -39.25 28.05
N ILE A 27 -1.14 -38.55 27.59
CA ILE A 27 -0.61 -37.38 28.29
C ILE A 27 -1.71 -36.34 28.17
N THR A 28 -2.71 -36.41 29.06
CA THR A 28 -3.51 -35.26 29.41
C THR A 28 -2.55 -34.31 30.09
N ARG A 29 -1.85 -33.50 29.28
CA ARG A 29 -1.23 -32.29 29.77
C ARG A 29 -2.42 -31.45 30.19
N THR A 30 -2.79 -31.52 31.47
CA THR A 30 -3.52 -30.46 32.14
C THR A 30 -2.64 -29.24 31.94
N VAL A 31 -2.93 -28.49 30.88
CA VAL A 31 -2.56 -27.10 30.86
C VAL A 31 -3.29 -26.57 32.07
N ARG A 32 -2.59 -26.43 33.21
CA ARG A 32 -3.03 -25.49 34.23
C ARG A 32 -3.20 -24.22 33.42
N ALA A 33 -4.44 -23.81 33.19
CA ALA A 33 -4.72 -22.43 32.91
C ALA A 33 -4.05 -21.70 34.06
N GLN A 34 -2.87 -21.14 33.83
CA GLN A 34 -2.42 -20.05 34.68
C GLN A 34 -3.55 -19.05 34.52
N ALA A 35 -4.35 -18.89 35.57
CA ALA A 35 -5.29 -17.80 35.63
C ALA A 35 -4.47 -16.57 35.29
N MET A 36 -4.71 -15.99 34.12
CA MET A 36 -4.11 -14.70 33.79
C MET A 36 -4.57 -13.79 34.90
N ASP A 37 -3.60 -13.25 35.63
CA ASP A 37 -3.86 -12.27 36.66
C ASP A 37 -4.47 -11.05 35.98
N ASN A 38 -5.80 -11.01 35.99
CA ASN A 38 -6.62 -9.94 35.45
C ASN A 38 -6.84 -8.83 36.49
N THR A 39 -6.11 -8.84 37.61
CA THR A 39 -6.14 -7.69 38.52
C THR A 39 -5.58 -6.47 37.81
N PRO A 40 -6.29 -5.31 37.87
CA PRO A 40 -5.76 -4.07 37.34
C PRO A 40 -4.39 -3.79 37.96
N LYS A 41 -3.35 -3.70 37.12
CA LYS A 41 -2.01 -3.34 37.59
C LYS A 41 -2.00 -1.86 37.91
N GLU A 42 -2.03 -1.52 39.19
CA GLU A 42 -1.83 -0.14 39.64
C GLU A 42 -0.41 0.33 39.29
N TYR A 43 -0.28 1.64 39.09
CA TYR A 43 1.01 2.30 38.91
C TYR A 43 1.91 2.02 40.11
N ARG A 44 3.06 1.37 39.88
CA ARG A 44 4.09 1.20 40.91
C ARG A 44 4.90 2.49 40.96
N SER A 45 4.75 3.25 42.05
CA SER A 45 5.50 4.49 42.32
C SER A 45 6.98 4.24 42.57
N GLU A 46 7.32 3.08 43.10
CA GLU A 46 8.69 2.63 43.24
C GLU A 46 9.17 2.12 41.88
N SER A 47 10.17 2.81 41.32
CA SER A 47 11.02 2.24 40.27
C SER A 47 11.40 0.83 40.71
N ALA A 48 11.46 -0.13 39.79
CA ALA A 48 11.99 -1.46 40.05
C ALA A 48 13.49 -1.39 40.44
N SER A 49 13.82 -0.78 41.58
CA SER A 49 15.16 -0.70 42.11
C SER A 49 15.46 -2.06 42.71
N ALA A 50 16.41 -2.75 42.05
CA ALA A 50 17.06 -3.98 42.48
C ALA A 50 16.19 -5.25 42.53
N VAL A 51 15.77 -5.76 41.38
CA VAL A 51 15.31 -7.16 41.27
C VAL A 51 16.49 -8.16 41.08
N ALA A 52 17.71 -7.68 40.81
CA ALA A 52 18.82 -8.55 40.40
C ALA A 52 20.16 -8.39 41.15
N GLY A 53 20.24 -7.56 42.20
CA GLY A 53 21.52 -7.33 42.93
C GLY A 53 22.66 -6.75 42.08
N LEU A 54 22.35 -6.21 40.90
CA LEU A 54 23.30 -5.54 40.03
C LEU A 54 23.58 -4.11 40.54
N PRO A 55 24.81 -3.60 40.39
CA PRO A 55 25.13 -2.22 40.73
C PRO A 55 24.30 -1.24 39.89
N ILE A 56 23.81 -0.18 40.54
CA ILE A 56 23.09 0.90 39.86
C ILE A 56 24.07 1.57 38.88
N THR A 57 23.72 1.56 37.59
CA THR A 57 24.46 2.31 36.56
C THR A 57 23.82 3.70 36.46
N SER A 58 24.55 4.74 36.87
CA SER A 58 24.09 6.11 36.73
C SER A 58 24.20 6.58 35.28
N THR A 59 23.22 7.35 34.82
CA THR A 59 23.13 7.90 33.47
C THR A 59 22.72 9.38 33.51
N PRO A 60 22.94 10.15 32.42
CA PRO A 60 22.41 11.51 32.32
C PRO A 60 20.88 11.64 32.37
N PHE A 61 20.14 10.53 32.44
CA PHE A 61 18.68 10.49 32.45
C PHE A 61 18.10 10.17 33.84
N ASP A 62 18.94 10.02 34.87
CA ASP A 62 18.51 9.55 36.19
C ASP A 62 17.47 10.48 36.86
N ASP A 63 17.49 11.78 36.54
CA ASP A 63 16.53 12.78 37.02
C ASP A 63 15.56 13.27 35.92
N TRP A 64 15.43 12.53 34.81
CA TRP A 64 14.61 12.96 33.68
C TRP A 64 13.12 13.07 34.03
N LYS A 65 12.52 14.23 33.73
CA LYS A 65 11.09 14.48 33.90
C LYS A 65 10.52 15.21 32.69
N PHE A 66 9.41 14.71 32.17
CA PHE A 66 8.60 15.44 31.19
C PHE A 66 7.74 16.50 31.89
N THR A 67 7.39 17.55 31.15
CA THR A 67 6.38 18.52 31.60
C THR A 67 5.02 17.83 31.74
N PRO A 68 4.21 18.16 32.77
CA PRO A 68 2.86 17.60 32.93
C PRO A 68 1.95 17.86 31.72
N ILE A 69 1.08 16.91 31.41
CA ILE A 69 0.09 17.01 30.32
C ILE A 69 -1.24 16.37 30.74
N ARG A 70 -2.35 16.78 30.09
CA ARG A 70 -3.68 16.13 30.23
C ARG A 70 -3.96 15.26 29.03
N GLU A 71 -4.59 14.11 29.23
CA GLU A 71 -4.96 13.16 28.18
C GLU A 71 -5.86 13.80 27.12
N ALA A 72 -6.82 14.62 27.56
CA ALA A 72 -7.72 15.35 26.65
C ALA A 72 -6.99 16.36 25.75
N THR A 73 -5.83 16.88 26.18
CA THR A 73 -4.99 17.74 25.34
C THR A 73 -4.42 16.93 24.17
N VAL A 74 -3.95 15.70 24.43
CA VAL A 74 -3.40 14.80 23.40
C VAL A 74 -4.49 14.36 22.41
N SER A 75 -5.66 13.95 22.93
CA SER A 75 -6.81 13.58 22.09
C SER A 75 -7.21 14.72 21.14
N ARG A 76 -7.41 15.93 21.66
CA ARG A 76 -7.74 17.12 20.85
C ARG A 76 -6.64 17.48 19.86
N ALA A 77 -5.38 17.35 20.25
CA ALA A 77 -4.26 17.67 19.36
C ALA A 77 -4.25 16.77 18.11
N MET A 78 -4.53 15.48 18.27
CA MET A 78 -4.59 14.53 17.15
C MET A 78 -5.86 14.69 16.32
N THR A 79 -7.04 14.71 16.96
CA THR A 79 -8.32 14.75 16.24
C THR A 79 -8.48 16.06 15.47
N SER A 80 -8.16 17.21 16.06
CA SER A 80 -8.25 18.50 15.34
C SER A 80 -7.41 18.54 14.06
N ARG A 81 -6.23 17.88 14.04
CA ARG A 81 -5.37 17.81 12.86
C ARG A 81 -5.91 16.80 11.84
N TYR A 82 -6.26 15.60 12.29
CA TYR A 82 -6.76 14.57 11.39
C TYR A 82 -8.06 14.98 10.68
N PHE A 83 -8.99 15.61 11.41
CA PHE A 83 -10.22 16.12 10.80
C PHE A 83 -9.99 17.32 9.88
N LYS A 84 -8.99 18.17 10.17
CA LYS A 84 -8.56 19.22 9.23
C LYS A 84 -7.99 18.62 7.94
N ASP A 85 -7.22 17.54 8.04
CA ASP A 85 -6.71 16.83 6.87
C ASP A 85 -7.85 16.19 6.08
N MET A 86 -8.80 15.53 6.75
CA MET A 86 -9.98 14.95 6.09
C MET A 86 -10.81 15.99 5.34
N ASP A 87 -11.07 17.14 5.97
CA ASP A 87 -11.78 18.27 5.35
C ASP A 87 -10.99 18.81 4.13
N SER A 88 -9.71 19.09 4.31
CA SER A 88 -8.88 19.67 3.26
C SER A 88 -8.64 18.75 2.06
N TYR A 89 -8.62 17.43 2.27
CA TYR A 89 -8.32 16.43 1.24
C TYR A 89 -9.55 15.67 0.75
N ALA A 90 -10.76 15.95 1.27
CA ALA A 90 -12.02 15.43 0.72
C ALA A 90 -12.14 15.73 -0.79
N GLU A 91 -11.59 16.85 -1.24
CA GLU A 91 -11.29 17.15 -2.64
C GLU A 91 -9.78 17.29 -2.83
N SER A 92 -9.15 16.34 -3.51
CA SER A 92 -7.71 16.31 -3.78
C SER A 92 -7.41 16.58 -5.26
N ASP A 93 -6.23 17.13 -5.57
CA ASP A 93 -5.80 17.23 -6.96
C ASP A 93 -5.36 15.85 -7.46
N VAL A 94 -4.57 15.15 -6.65
CA VAL A 94 -4.12 13.79 -6.95
C VAL A 94 -4.33 12.89 -5.73
N VAL A 95 -4.88 11.71 -5.99
CA VAL A 95 -4.90 10.60 -5.03
C VAL A 95 -3.96 9.51 -5.51
N ILE A 96 -3.07 9.03 -4.64
CA ILE A 96 -2.18 7.89 -4.89
C ILE A 96 -2.64 6.72 -4.01
N ILE A 97 -3.03 5.60 -4.63
CA ILE A 97 -3.41 4.38 -3.92
C ILE A 97 -2.19 3.46 -3.80
N GLY A 98 -1.82 3.13 -2.56
CA GLY A 98 -0.65 2.33 -2.22
C GLY A 98 0.61 3.17 -2.02
N ALA A 99 1.17 3.14 -0.82
CA ALA A 99 2.44 3.77 -0.48
C ALA A 99 3.62 2.79 -0.61
N GLY A 100 3.62 1.98 -1.67
CA GLY A 100 4.76 1.13 -2.06
C GLY A 100 5.88 1.93 -2.72
N SER A 101 6.94 1.26 -3.17
CA SER A 101 8.08 1.92 -3.85
C SER A 101 7.65 2.77 -5.05
N ALA A 102 6.72 2.28 -5.89
CA ALA A 102 6.22 3.04 -7.03
C ALA A 102 5.36 4.24 -6.61
N GLY A 103 4.42 4.06 -5.68
CA GLY A 103 3.55 5.14 -5.19
C GLY A 103 4.33 6.24 -4.48
N LEU A 104 5.29 5.88 -3.62
CA LEU A 104 6.17 6.84 -2.96
C LEU A 104 7.08 7.58 -3.96
N SER A 105 7.59 6.89 -4.99
CA SER A 105 8.39 7.54 -6.04
C SER A 105 7.54 8.51 -6.87
N CYS A 106 6.28 8.15 -7.16
CA CYS A 106 5.33 9.06 -7.80
C CYS A 106 5.03 10.28 -6.93
N ALA A 107 4.78 10.08 -5.64
CA ALA A 107 4.49 11.16 -4.71
C ALA A 107 5.66 12.14 -4.61
N TYR A 108 6.88 11.61 -4.46
CA TYR A 108 8.12 12.39 -4.38
C TYR A 108 8.38 13.21 -5.65
N GLU A 109 8.22 12.60 -6.82
CA GLU A 109 8.44 13.28 -8.09
C GLU A 109 7.37 14.37 -8.32
N LEU A 110 6.10 14.03 -8.11
CA LEU A 110 4.99 14.94 -8.35
C LEU A 110 5.01 16.16 -7.42
N SER A 111 5.35 15.98 -6.14
CA SER A 111 5.37 17.09 -5.18
C SER A 111 6.41 18.15 -5.51
N LYS A 112 7.56 17.74 -6.08
CA LYS A 112 8.58 18.67 -6.59
C LYS A 112 8.10 19.41 -7.83
N LEU A 113 7.44 18.70 -8.75
CA LEU A 113 6.98 19.26 -10.04
C LEU A 113 5.79 20.23 -9.88
N ARG A 114 4.94 20.01 -8.87
CA ARG A 114 3.77 20.84 -8.57
C ARG A 114 3.63 21.03 -7.04
N PRO A 115 4.38 21.96 -6.44
CA PRO A 115 4.23 22.25 -5.00
C PRO A 115 2.85 22.80 -4.61
N ASP A 116 2.08 23.26 -5.59
CA ASP A 116 0.73 23.84 -5.45
C ASP A 116 -0.40 22.81 -5.39
N VAL A 117 -0.16 21.54 -5.80
CA VAL A 117 -1.23 20.53 -5.88
C VAL A 117 -1.31 19.69 -4.61
N LYS A 118 -2.52 19.40 -4.15
CA LYS A 118 -2.78 18.53 -3.00
C LYS A 118 -2.70 17.06 -3.38
N ILE A 119 -1.79 16.32 -2.73
CA ILE A 119 -1.54 14.90 -2.99
C ILE A 119 -1.95 14.08 -1.75
N ALA A 120 -3.05 13.34 -1.85
CA ALA A 120 -3.45 12.36 -0.84
C ALA A 120 -2.87 10.98 -1.17
N ILE A 121 -2.19 10.34 -0.23
CA ILE A 121 -1.72 8.96 -0.34
C ILE A 121 -2.59 8.08 0.55
N ILE A 122 -3.24 7.08 -0.05
CA ILE A 122 -4.10 6.11 0.65
C ILE A 122 -3.33 4.80 0.77
N GLU A 123 -2.98 4.44 2.01
CA GLU A 123 -2.25 3.21 2.31
C GLU A 123 -3.02 2.34 3.29
N GLN A 124 -3.35 1.13 2.86
CA GLN A 124 -4.14 0.21 3.66
C GLN A 124 -3.39 -0.28 4.91
N ASN A 125 -2.08 -0.44 4.87
CA ASN A 125 -1.33 -0.92 6.01
C ASN A 125 -1.10 0.22 7.01
N VAL A 126 -0.87 -0.15 8.28
CA VAL A 126 -0.37 0.82 9.26
C VAL A 126 1.00 1.34 8.85
N SER A 127 1.88 0.45 8.37
CA SER A 127 3.20 0.81 7.87
C SER A 127 3.21 0.98 6.34
N PRO A 128 3.52 2.17 5.81
CA PRO A 128 3.77 2.36 4.38
C PRO A 128 5.07 1.65 3.95
N GLY A 129 5.39 1.70 2.66
CA GLY A 129 6.58 1.11 2.05
C GLY A 129 6.30 -0.17 1.25
N GLY A 130 5.13 -0.78 1.43
CA GLY A 130 4.73 -2.00 0.72
C GLY A 130 5.77 -3.11 0.85
N GLY A 131 6.11 -3.75 -0.28
CA GLY A 131 7.14 -4.81 -0.33
C GLY A 131 8.59 -4.33 -0.27
N ALA A 132 8.86 -3.02 -0.21
CA ALA A 132 10.22 -2.47 -0.30
C ALA A 132 10.97 -2.43 1.05
N TRP A 133 10.54 -3.21 2.03
CA TRP A 133 11.27 -3.37 3.31
C TRP A 133 12.36 -4.44 3.25
N LEU A 134 12.28 -5.34 2.28
CA LEU A 134 13.18 -6.48 2.11
C LEU A 134 13.58 -6.63 0.64
N GLY A 135 14.63 -7.41 0.41
CA GLY A 135 14.94 -8.00 -0.89
C GLY A 135 14.19 -9.33 -1.10
N GLY A 136 14.77 -10.24 -1.87
CA GLY A 136 14.20 -11.56 -2.10
C GLY A 136 14.30 -12.47 -0.88
N GLN A 137 13.28 -13.32 -0.66
CA GLN A 137 13.33 -14.41 0.33
C GLN A 137 13.70 -13.95 1.76
N LEU A 138 13.21 -12.78 2.18
CA LEU A 138 13.52 -12.17 3.48
C LEU A 138 14.97 -11.67 3.66
N PHE A 139 15.79 -11.68 2.60
CA PHE A 139 17.09 -11.02 2.62
C PHE A 139 16.94 -9.49 2.58
N SER A 140 18.03 -8.77 2.83
CA SER A 140 17.99 -7.31 3.04
C SER A 140 18.33 -6.48 1.81
N ALA A 141 19.31 -6.92 1.01
CA ALA A 141 19.89 -6.12 -0.07
C ALA A 141 18.85 -5.77 -1.15
N MET A 142 18.89 -4.53 -1.62
CA MET A 142 18.01 -4.02 -2.66
C MET A 142 18.81 -3.76 -3.94
N VAL A 143 18.60 -4.63 -4.93
CA VAL A 143 19.29 -4.57 -6.24
C VAL A 143 18.51 -3.68 -7.20
N ILE A 144 19.21 -2.73 -7.83
CA ILE A 144 18.62 -1.70 -8.70
C ILE A 144 19.44 -1.60 -9.98
N ARG A 145 18.86 -1.97 -11.12
CA ARG A 145 19.50 -1.82 -12.44
C ARG A 145 19.65 -0.35 -12.85
N LYS A 146 20.73 -0.03 -13.56
CA LYS A 146 20.94 1.32 -14.11
C LYS A 146 19.98 1.57 -15.31
N PRO A 147 19.51 2.82 -15.52
CA PRO A 147 19.94 4.05 -14.86
C PRO A 147 19.16 4.42 -13.59
N ALA A 148 18.39 3.51 -12.96
CA ALA A 148 17.53 3.87 -11.81
C ALA A 148 18.30 4.32 -10.55
N HIS A 149 19.60 4.05 -10.47
CA HIS A 149 20.50 4.62 -9.44
C HIS A 149 20.51 6.16 -9.39
N ASN A 150 20.07 6.86 -10.45
CA ASN A 150 19.98 8.32 -10.44
C ASN A 150 19.05 8.85 -9.34
N LEU A 151 17.98 8.11 -9.02
CA LEU A 151 17.10 8.46 -7.89
C LEU A 151 17.84 8.28 -6.55
N LEU A 152 18.73 7.30 -6.42
CA LEU A 152 19.53 7.13 -5.21
C LEU A 152 20.48 8.31 -5.01
N ASN A 153 21.11 8.78 -6.09
CA ASN A 153 21.95 9.98 -6.06
C ASN A 153 21.16 11.20 -5.59
N GLU A 154 19.95 11.41 -6.14
CA GLU A 154 19.07 12.52 -5.73
C GLU A 154 18.63 12.42 -4.25
N LEU A 155 18.35 11.21 -3.79
CA LEU A 155 17.96 10.95 -2.40
C LEU A 155 19.15 10.92 -1.43
N GLU A 156 20.38 10.98 -1.94
CA GLU A 156 21.64 10.82 -1.20
C GLU A 156 21.73 9.48 -0.45
N ILE A 157 21.22 8.41 -1.07
CA ILE A 157 21.28 7.05 -0.51
C ILE A 157 22.57 6.37 -0.97
N PRO A 158 23.43 5.89 -0.06
CA PRO A 158 24.64 5.17 -0.44
C PRO A 158 24.32 3.81 -1.04
N PHE A 159 25.08 3.41 -2.04
CA PHE A 159 25.00 2.10 -2.70
C PHE A 159 26.39 1.63 -3.13
N GLU A 160 26.50 0.34 -3.36
CA GLU A 160 27.66 -0.31 -3.98
C GLU A 160 27.39 -0.42 -5.49
N ASP A 161 28.33 0.04 -6.33
CA ASP A 161 28.22 0.00 -7.79
C ASP A 161 28.86 -1.27 -8.34
N GLU A 162 28.06 -2.08 -9.03
CA GLU A 162 28.43 -3.40 -9.56
C GLU A 162 28.43 -3.43 -11.10
N GLY A 163 28.57 -2.26 -11.75
CA GLY A 163 28.55 -2.13 -13.21
C GLY A 163 27.16 -1.81 -13.74
N ASP A 164 26.41 -2.80 -14.22
CA ASP A 164 25.07 -2.60 -14.83
C ASP A 164 23.95 -2.38 -13.80
N TYR A 165 24.25 -2.61 -12.53
CA TYR A 165 23.34 -2.42 -11.41
C TYR A 165 24.08 -1.88 -10.18
N VAL A 166 23.31 -1.45 -9.20
CA VAL A 166 23.80 -1.02 -7.89
C VAL A 166 23.06 -1.76 -6.78
N VAL A 167 23.65 -1.81 -5.59
CA VAL A 167 23.09 -2.50 -4.43
C VAL A 167 23.02 -1.55 -3.25
N VAL A 168 21.80 -1.30 -2.75
CA VAL A 168 21.60 -0.63 -1.47
C VAL A 168 21.68 -1.69 -0.37
N LYS A 169 22.50 -1.44 0.66
CA LYS A 169 22.78 -2.40 1.74
C LYS A 169 21.54 -3.00 2.39
N HIS A 170 20.45 -2.22 2.45
CA HIS A 170 19.17 -2.69 2.94
C HIS A 170 18.02 -1.94 2.25
N ALA A 171 17.02 -2.66 1.76
CA ALA A 171 15.79 -2.12 1.21
C ALA A 171 15.12 -1.05 2.11
N ALA A 172 15.11 -1.29 3.43
CA ALA A 172 14.63 -0.35 4.44
C ALA A 172 15.34 1.02 4.42
N LEU A 173 16.63 1.08 4.07
CA LEU A 173 17.36 2.35 3.96
C LEU A 173 16.77 3.21 2.84
N PHE A 174 16.51 2.63 1.67
CA PHE A 174 15.83 3.32 0.58
C PHE A 174 14.44 3.78 0.99
N THR A 175 13.62 2.84 1.48
CA THR A 175 12.20 3.07 1.76
C THR A 175 12.00 4.12 2.85
N SER A 176 12.76 4.05 3.94
CA SER A 176 12.67 5.05 5.02
C SER A 176 13.16 6.43 4.59
N THR A 177 14.20 6.51 3.75
CA THR A 177 14.74 7.78 3.24
C THR A 177 13.75 8.46 2.30
N LEU A 178 13.22 7.73 1.32
CA LEU A 178 12.21 8.23 0.39
C LEU A 178 10.94 8.66 1.14
N LEU A 179 10.44 7.81 2.05
CA LEU A 179 9.26 8.11 2.87
C LEU A 179 9.47 9.38 3.69
N SER A 180 10.64 9.55 4.33
CA SER A 180 10.96 10.76 5.10
C SER A 180 10.89 12.02 4.22
N LYS A 181 11.51 11.99 3.04
CA LYS A 181 11.49 13.14 2.11
C LYS A 181 10.08 13.43 1.58
N VAL A 182 9.28 12.39 1.29
CA VAL A 182 7.87 12.52 0.89
C VAL A 182 7.03 13.17 2.00
N LEU A 183 7.14 12.70 3.24
CA LEU A 183 6.33 13.21 4.36
C LEU A 183 6.72 14.62 4.82
N GLN A 184 7.89 15.11 4.40
CA GLN A 184 8.31 16.50 4.64
C GLN A 184 7.70 17.48 3.62
N MET A 185 7.11 17.00 2.52
CA MET A 185 6.50 17.85 1.51
C MET A 185 5.20 18.47 2.06
N PRO A 186 5.02 19.81 2.00
CA PRO A 186 3.88 20.48 2.62
C PRO A 186 2.54 20.19 1.95
N ASN A 187 2.56 19.68 0.72
CA ASN A 187 1.40 19.41 -0.12
C ASN A 187 1.04 17.91 -0.20
N ILE A 188 1.67 17.08 0.64
CA ILE A 188 1.40 15.64 0.74
C ILE A 188 0.69 15.35 2.06
N LYS A 189 -0.34 14.50 2.00
CA LYS A 189 -0.92 13.84 3.17
C LYS A 189 -0.92 12.33 3.00
N LEU A 190 -0.38 11.63 3.98
CA LEU A 190 -0.50 10.18 4.10
C LEU A 190 -1.69 9.81 5.01
N PHE A 191 -2.63 9.07 4.45
CA PHE A 191 -3.70 8.36 5.16
C PHE A 191 -3.36 6.87 5.16
N ASN A 192 -2.52 6.46 6.11
CA ASN A 192 -2.22 5.06 6.37
C ASN A 192 -3.31 4.42 7.27
N ALA A 193 -3.37 3.09 7.29
CA ALA A 193 -4.48 2.32 7.85
C ALA A 193 -5.84 2.59 7.19
N THR A 194 -5.82 3.10 5.95
CA THR A 194 -7.00 3.45 5.16
C THR A 194 -6.94 2.72 3.83
N ALA A 195 -7.93 1.88 3.54
CA ALA A 195 -8.05 1.17 2.28
C ALA A 195 -8.87 1.97 1.28
N ALA A 196 -8.52 1.86 -0.01
CA ALA A 196 -9.46 2.14 -1.09
C ALA A 196 -10.27 0.87 -1.37
N GLU A 197 -11.58 0.92 -1.15
CA GLU A 197 -12.50 -0.20 -1.33
C GLU A 197 -13.20 -0.17 -2.69
N ASP A 198 -13.31 1.01 -3.29
CA ASP A 198 -13.90 1.22 -4.61
C ASP A 198 -13.36 2.52 -5.26
N LEU A 199 -13.75 2.78 -6.50
CA LEU A 199 -13.45 3.97 -7.27
C LEU A 199 -14.72 4.80 -7.44
N ILE A 200 -14.58 6.13 -7.38
CA ILE A 200 -15.66 7.03 -7.79
C ILE A 200 -15.65 7.08 -9.32
N VAL A 201 -16.68 6.52 -9.95
CA VAL A 201 -16.87 6.56 -11.40
C VAL A 201 -17.90 7.61 -11.74
N ARG A 202 -17.52 8.56 -12.60
CA ARG A 202 -18.41 9.59 -13.14
C ARG A 202 -18.66 9.34 -14.61
N GLU A 203 -19.78 9.84 -15.10
CA GLU A 203 -20.11 9.85 -16.53
C GLU A 203 -20.16 11.31 -16.99
N ASP A 204 -19.51 11.59 -18.11
CA ASP A 204 -19.56 12.89 -18.77
C ASP A 204 -20.21 12.70 -20.14
N THR A 205 -21.51 13.00 -20.21
CA THR A 205 -22.30 12.90 -21.44
C THR A 205 -22.14 14.13 -22.35
N SER A 206 -21.62 15.25 -21.83
CA SER A 206 -21.42 16.48 -22.61
C SER A 206 -20.08 16.54 -23.34
N ARG A 207 -19.23 15.52 -23.17
CA ARG A 207 -17.88 15.40 -23.76
C ARG A 207 -16.88 16.43 -23.25
N GLU A 208 -17.20 17.14 -22.17
CA GLU A 208 -16.39 18.24 -21.63
C GLU A 208 -15.10 17.75 -20.96
N VAL A 209 -15.14 16.59 -20.32
CA VAL A 209 -14.06 16.04 -19.49
C VAL A 209 -13.38 14.87 -20.17
N VAL A 210 -14.13 13.93 -20.75
CA VAL A 210 -13.58 12.66 -21.30
C VAL A 210 -14.21 12.21 -22.62
N GLY A 211 -14.83 13.13 -23.36
CA GLY A 211 -15.28 12.82 -24.72
C GLY A 211 -16.60 12.02 -24.82
N GLY A 212 -17.42 11.98 -23.76
CA GLY A 212 -18.75 11.35 -23.82
C GLY A 212 -18.81 9.99 -23.13
N GLY A 213 -18.08 9.78 -22.04
CA GLY A 213 -17.88 8.47 -21.43
C GLY A 213 -17.61 8.50 -19.93
N LYS A 214 -17.26 7.32 -19.39
CA LYS A 214 -16.95 7.14 -17.97
C LYS A 214 -15.52 7.54 -17.65
N TYR A 215 -15.31 8.08 -16.44
CA TYR A 215 -14.00 8.42 -15.93
C TYR A 215 -13.90 8.24 -14.43
N ILE A 216 -12.68 8.09 -13.94
CA ILE A 216 -12.40 8.01 -12.50
C ILE A 216 -12.27 9.43 -11.94
N GLY A 217 -13.08 9.72 -10.92
CA GLY A 217 -13.21 11.01 -10.25
C GLY A 217 -12.83 10.98 -8.77
N GLY A 218 -12.21 9.91 -8.28
CA GLY A 218 -11.83 9.75 -6.88
C GLY A 218 -11.84 8.31 -6.41
N VAL A 219 -11.80 8.14 -5.09
CA VAL A 219 -11.73 6.85 -4.42
C VAL A 219 -12.77 6.76 -3.30
N VAL A 220 -13.25 5.55 -3.06
CA VAL A 220 -14.09 5.20 -1.92
C VAL A 220 -13.18 4.55 -0.88
N THR A 221 -13.18 5.09 0.33
CA THR A 221 -12.20 4.75 1.38
C THR A 221 -12.86 4.25 2.64
N ASN A 222 -12.19 3.37 3.36
CA ASN A 222 -12.55 3.04 4.73
C ASN A 222 -11.31 2.76 5.57
N TRP A 223 -11.47 2.62 6.88
CA TRP A 223 -10.44 1.99 7.69
C TRP A 223 -10.20 0.57 7.19
N THR A 224 -8.95 0.17 7.01
CA THR A 224 -8.64 -1.16 6.47
C THR A 224 -9.25 -2.29 7.29
N LEU A 225 -9.32 -2.13 8.61
CA LEU A 225 -9.97 -3.12 9.47
C LEU A 225 -11.49 -3.20 9.23
N VAL A 226 -12.15 -2.11 8.86
CA VAL A 226 -13.56 -2.16 8.45
C VAL A 226 -13.68 -2.94 7.13
N THR A 227 -12.82 -2.63 6.15
CA THR A 227 -12.76 -3.31 4.85
C THR A 227 -12.63 -4.82 4.95
N LEU A 228 -11.78 -5.28 5.87
CA LEU A 228 -11.50 -6.70 6.04
C LEU A 228 -12.59 -7.45 6.84
N HIS A 229 -13.61 -6.76 7.35
CA HIS A 229 -14.58 -7.32 8.30
C HIS A 229 -16.04 -6.98 7.97
N HIS A 230 -16.34 -6.61 6.71
CA HIS A 230 -17.71 -6.31 6.23
C HIS A 230 -18.72 -7.45 6.47
N ASP A 231 -18.25 -8.69 6.61
CA ASP A 231 -19.04 -9.91 6.84
C ASP A 231 -19.20 -10.30 8.32
N THR A 232 -18.53 -9.59 9.23
CA THR A 232 -18.51 -9.94 10.66
C THR A 232 -19.20 -8.93 11.58
N GLN A 233 -19.72 -7.84 11.02
CA GLN A 233 -20.42 -6.78 11.73
C GLN A 233 -21.65 -6.33 10.92
N SER A 234 -22.49 -5.46 11.49
CA SER A 234 -23.46 -4.69 10.69
C SER A 234 -22.75 -3.86 9.63
N CYS A 235 -23.44 -3.52 8.54
CA CYS A 235 -22.87 -2.71 7.46
C CYS A 235 -22.25 -1.40 7.99
N MET A 236 -21.03 -1.11 7.55
CA MET A 236 -20.27 0.08 7.91
C MET A 236 -19.90 0.81 6.62
N ASP A 237 -20.73 1.79 6.24
CA ASP A 237 -20.56 2.51 4.99
C ASP A 237 -19.15 3.14 4.88
N PRO A 238 -18.59 3.20 3.67
CA PRO A 238 -17.32 3.86 3.44
C PRO A 238 -17.46 5.39 3.43
N ASN A 239 -16.31 6.06 3.43
CA ASN A 239 -16.17 7.49 3.13
C ASN A 239 -15.64 7.69 1.69
N VAL A 240 -15.52 8.93 1.23
CA VAL A 240 -15.12 9.26 -0.14
C VAL A 240 -14.06 10.37 -0.20
N ILE A 241 -13.19 10.29 -1.20
CA ILE A 241 -12.26 11.36 -1.57
C ILE A 241 -12.38 11.60 -3.07
N GLU A 242 -12.77 12.80 -3.46
CA GLU A 242 -12.77 13.24 -4.86
C GLU A 242 -11.36 13.57 -5.33
N ALA A 243 -11.05 13.25 -6.58
CA ALA A 243 -9.74 13.50 -7.17
C ALA A 243 -9.84 13.93 -8.62
N LYS A 244 -9.01 14.91 -9.01
CA LYS A 244 -8.83 15.23 -10.43
C LYS A 244 -8.08 14.11 -11.16
N VAL A 245 -7.12 13.46 -10.51
CA VAL A 245 -6.42 12.29 -11.06
C VAL A 245 -6.17 11.27 -9.94
N VAL A 246 -6.39 9.99 -10.22
CA VAL A 246 -5.98 8.88 -9.36
C VAL A 246 -4.76 8.19 -9.96
N VAL A 247 -3.75 7.94 -9.16
CA VAL A 247 -2.62 7.06 -9.49
C VAL A 247 -2.75 5.81 -8.63
N SER A 248 -2.91 4.64 -9.24
CA SER A 248 -2.96 3.39 -8.51
C SER A 248 -1.66 2.61 -8.65
N SER A 249 -1.13 2.20 -7.50
CA SER A 249 0.13 1.50 -7.34
C SER A 249 0.02 0.40 -6.27
N CYS A 250 -1.10 -0.32 -6.28
CA CYS A 250 -1.48 -1.32 -5.28
C CYS A 250 -0.64 -2.60 -5.33
N GLY A 251 0.39 -2.66 -6.17
CA GLY A 251 1.16 -3.88 -6.41
C GLY A 251 0.32 -5.02 -6.97
N HIS A 252 0.79 -6.25 -6.80
CA HIS A 252 0.13 -7.46 -7.33
C HIS A 252 -0.26 -8.47 -6.23
N ASP A 253 0.45 -8.48 -5.10
CA ASP A 253 0.29 -9.48 -4.04
C ASP A 253 -0.77 -9.08 -3.00
N GLY A 254 -1.28 -10.10 -2.31
CA GLY A 254 -2.14 -9.94 -1.14
C GLY A 254 -3.63 -9.71 -1.46
N PRO A 255 -4.47 -9.65 -0.41
CA PRO A 255 -5.93 -9.56 -0.58
C PRO A 255 -6.38 -8.28 -1.30
N MET A 256 -5.59 -7.21 -1.21
CA MET A 256 -5.87 -5.90 -1.81
C MET A 256 -4.89 -5.53 -2.94
N GLY A 257 -4.05 -6.48 -3.37
CA GLY A 257 -3.17 -6.31 -4.51
C GLY A 257 -3.96 -6.12 -5.80
N ALA A 258 -3.47 -5.26 -6.69
CA ALA A 258 -4.09 -4.93 -7.97
C ALA A 258 -5.57 -4.50 -7.87
N HIS A 259 -5.91 -3.80 -6.78
CA HIS A 259 -7.27 -3.40 -6.46
C HIS A 259 -7.95 -2.67 -7.62
N SER A 260 -7.32 -1.62 -8.18
CA SER A 260 -7.94 -0.80 -9.20
C SER A 260 -8.11 -1.58 -10.51
N VAL A 261 -7.13 -2.41 -10.90
CA VAL A 261 -7.25 -3.27 -12.08
C VAL A 261 -8.42 -4.23 -11.97
N LYS A 262 -8.51 -4.95 -10.85
CA LYS A 262 -9.62 -5.88 -10.58
C LYS A 262 -10.96 -5.15 -10.59
N ARG A 263 -11.01 -3.95 -10.01
CA ARG A 263 -12.23 -3.15 -9.96
C ARG A 263 -12.66 -2.66 -11.35
N LEU A 264 -11.74 -2.12 -12.14
CA LEU A 264 -12.02 -1.72 -13.53
C LEU A 264 -12.58 -2.88 -14.37
N ALA A 265 -12.05 -4.08 -14.18
CA ALA A 265 -12.54 -5.27 -14.88
C ALA A 265 -13.98 -5.61 -14.49
N SER A 266 -14.29 -5.59 -13.18
CA SER A 266 -15.65 -5.84 -12.69
C SER A 266 -16.68 -4.80 -13.18
N LEU A 267 -16.21 -3.58 -13.48
CA LEU A 267 -17.01 -2.48 -14.00
C LEU A 267 -17.09 -2.47 -15.55
N GLY A 268 -16.38 -3.37 -16.23
CA GLY A 268 -16.29 -3.42 -17.69
C GLY A 268 -15.56 -2.22 -18.30
N MET A 269 -14.71 -1.53 -17.53
CA MET A 269 -13.95 -0.35 -18.00
C MET A 269 -12.63 -0.74 -18.67
N VAL A 270 -12.19 -1.99 -18.52
CA VAL A 270 -11.09 -2.58 -19.28
C VAL A 270 -11.58 -3.90 -19.90
N PRO A 271 -11.13 -4.24 -21.12
CA PRO A 271 -11.65 -5.39 -21.84
C PRO A 271 -11.22 -6.72 -21.21
N HIS A 272 -9.95 -6.81 -20.77
CA HIS A 272 -9.35 -8.03 -20.24
C HIS A 272 -8.34 -7.70 -19.13
N VAL A 273 -8.17 -8.64 -18.20
CA VAL A 273 -7.09 -8.65 -17.20
C VAL A 273 -6.39 -10.00 -17.32
N PRO A 274 -5.34 -10.10 -18.16
CA PRO A 274 -4.63 -11.36 -18.41
C PRO A 274 -3.91 -11.89 -17.16
N GLY A 275 -3.61 -11.01 -16.20
CA GLY A 275 -2.86 -11.33 -14.99
C GLY A 275 -1.35 -11.31 -15.21
N MET A 276 -0.60 -11.13 -14.13
CA MET A 276 0.86 -11.05 -14.17
C MET A 276 1.50 -12.32 -14.77
N GLY A 277 2.45 -12.14 -15.68
CA GLY A 277 3.20 -13.22 -16.31
C GLY A 277 4.30 -13.82 -15.42
N ALA A 278 4.97 -14.87 -15.92
CA ALA A 278 6.13 -15.48 -15.28
C ALA A 278 7.31 -14.51 -15.13
N LEU A 279 8.32 -14.90 -14.35
CA LEU A 279 9.47 -14.03 -14.07
C LEU A 279 10.41 -13.92 -15.28
N ASP A 280 10.66 -12.68 -15.72
CA ASP A 280 11.69 -12.31 -16.70
C ASP A 280 12.10 -10.85 -16.42
N MET A 281 13.21 -10.66 -15.71
CA MET A 281 13.66 -9.32 -15.26
C MET A 281 13.94 -8.35 -16.41
N ASN A 282 14.54 -8.82 -17.50
CA ASN A 282 14.93 -7.96 -18.62
C ASN A 282 13.69 -7.36 -19.28
N THR A 283 12.74 -8.23 -19.62
CA THR A 283 11.48 -7.80 -20.26
C THR A 283 10.56 -7.07 -19.29
N ALA A 284 10.46 -7.54 -18.04
CA ALA A 284 9.53 -7.00 -17.05
C ALA A 284 9.79 -5.54 -16.76
N GLU A 285 11.03 -5.17 -16.41
CA GLU A 285 11.34 -3.83 -15.95
C GLU A 285 11.08 -2.79 -17.05
N ASP A 286 11.54 -3.07 -18.27
CA ASP A 286 11.33 -2.19 -19.43
C ASP A 286 9.85 -2.06 -19.75
N LYS A 287 9.08 -3.16 -19.76
CA LYS A 287 7.64 -3.11 -20.04
C LYS A 287 6.89 -2.29 -19.00
N ILE A 288 7.16 -2.49 -17.71
CA ILE A 288 6.47 -1.76 -16.65
C ILE A 288 6.73 -0.25 -16.76
N VAL A 289 7.98 0.15 -16.96
CA VAL A 289 8.31 1.55 -17.18
C VAL A 289 7.65 2.08 -18.46
N ASN A 290 7.85 1.42 -19.60
CA ASN A 290 7.37 1.90 -20.90
C ASN A 290 5.84 1.97 -20.99
N ASN A 291 5.13 1.12 -20.27
CA ASN A 291 3.67 1.06 -20.34
C ASN A 291 2.94 1.81 -19.22
N THR A 292 3.64 2.33 -18.21
CA THR A 292 3.04 3.20 -17.17
C THR A 292 2.29 4.36 -17.83
N ARG A 293 0.98 4.46 -17.58
CA ARG A 293 0.09 5.38 -18.32
C ARG A 293 -1.25 5.59 -17.61
N GLU A 294 -2.02 6.56 -18.11
CA GLU A 294 -3.45 6.66 -17.87
C GLU A 294 -4.15 5.51 -18.61
N VAL A 295 -4.65 4.52 -17.87
CA VAL A 295 -5.23 3.29 -18.45
C VAL A 295 -6.69 3.48 -18.82
N VAL A 296 -7.42 4.21 -17.98
CA VAL A 296 -8.74 4.77 -18.28
C VAL A 296 -8.76 6.24 -17.89
N PRO A 297 -9.64 7.07 -18.44
CA PRO A 297 -9.64 8.50 -18.14
C PRO A 297 -9.73 8.76 -16.62
N GLY A 298 -8.75 9.49 -16.08
CA GLY A 298 -8.62 9.81 -14.65
C GLY A 298 -7.86 8.80 -13.79
N LEU A 299 -7.42 7.66 -14.34
CA LEU A 299 -6.70 6.64 -13.57
C LEU A 299 -5.41 6.21 -14.25
N VAL A 300 -4.30 6.59 -13.62
CA VAL A 300 -2.94 6.20 -13.98
C VAL A 300 -2.56 4.93 -13.22
N LEU A 301 -1.99 3.94 -13.89
CA LEU A 301 -1.43 2.77 -13.23
C LEU A 301 0.11 2.81 -13.24
N ALA A 302 0.70 2.43 -12.11
CA ALA A 302 2.14 2.41 -11.91
C ALA A 302 2.58 1.15 -11.13
N GLY A 303 3.86 0.82 -11.25
CA GLY A 303 4.48 -0.32 -10.60
C GLY A 303 3.86 -1.65 -11.03
N MET A 304 3.91 -2.64 -10.16
CA MET A 304 3.50 -4.00 -10.50
C MET A 304 2.00 -4.20 -10.73
N GLU A 305 1.13 -3.29 -10.27
CA GLU A 305 -0.29 -3.38 -10.59
C GLU A 305 -0.54 -3.32 -12.11
N LEU A 306 0.29 -2.57 -12.83
CA LEU A 306 0.24 -2.50 -14.30
C LEU A 306 0.49 -3.86 -14.97
N SER A 307 1.26 -4.75 -14.33
CA SER A 307 1.55 -6.08 -14.89
C SER A 307 0.28 -6.94 -15.03
N GLU A 308 -0.71 -6.72 -14.17
CA GLU A 308 -1.95 -7.50 -14.14
C GLU A 308 -2.86 -7.15 -15.32
N VAL A 309 -2.95 -5.87 -15.68
CA VAL A 309 -3.77 -5.42 -16.82
C VAL A 309 -3.06 -5.67 -18.16
N ASP A 310 -1.73 -5.58 -18.21
CA ASP A 310 -0.97 -5.71 -19.45
C ASP A 310 -0.45 -7.13 -19.71
N GLY A 311 -0.52 -8.03 -18.73
CA GLY A 311 0.04 -9.38 -18.85
C GLY A 311 1.56 -9.39 -18.91
N SER A 312 2.20 -8.41 -18.27
CA SER A 312 3.66 -8.27 -18.30
C SER A 312 4.33 -9.30 -17.39
N PRO A 313 5.54 -9.77 -17.74
CA PRO A 313 6.36 -10.58 -16.84
C PRO A 313 6.63 -9.84 -15.53
N ARG A 314 6.93 -10.60 -14.47
CA ARG A 314 7.38 -10.03 -13.18
C ARG A 314 8.90 -9.95 -13.10
N MET A 315 9.45 -9.00 -12.33
CA MET A 315 10.90 -8.88 -12.13
C MET A 315 11.42 -9.55 -10.85
N GLY A 316 10.57 -9.87 -9.88
CA GLY A 316 11.04 -10.45 -8.61
C GLY A 316 11.88 -9.45 -7.80
N PRO A 317 13.03 -9.85 -7.21
CA PRO A 317 13.74 -9.05 -6.21
C PRO A 317 14.67 -7.97 -6.81
N THR A 318 14.19 -7.19 -7.79
CA THR A 318 14.85 -5.97 -8.26
C THR A 318 13.85 -4.82 -8.38
N PHE A 319 14.30 -3.59 -8.14
CA PHE A 319 13.40 -2.47 -7.80
C PHE A 319 13.45 -1.28 -8.77
N GLY A 320 14.36 -1.29 -9.75
CA GLY A 320 14.60 -0.15 -10.64
C GLY A 320 13.33 0.30 -11.37
N ALA A 321 12.57 -0.65 -11.92
CA ALA A 321 11.31 -0.37 -12.59
C ALA A 321 10.26 0.27 -11.70
N MET A 322 10.21 -0.06 -10.41
CA MET A 322 9.21 0.54 -9.51
C MET A 322 9.46 2.03 -9.34
N PHE A 323 10.73 2.42 -9.23
CA PHE A 323 11.11 3.82 -9.04
C PHE A 323 10.81 4.63 -10.29
N ILE A 324 11.28 4.15 -11.45
CA ILE A 324 11.13 4.86 -12.71
C ILE A 324 9.67 4.85 -13.18
N SER A 325 8.93 3.76 -12.94
CA SER A 325 7.48 3.72 -13.17
C SER A 325 6.76 4.75 -12.29
N GLY A 326 7.11 4.87 -11.01
CA GLY A 326 6.56 5.90 -10.13
C GLY A 326 6.85 7.31 -10.64
N GLN A 327 8.09 7.64 -10.98
CA GLN A 327 8.46 8.95 -11.55
C GLN A 327 7.70 9.23 -12.85
N LYS A 328 7.61 8.24 -13.74
CA LYS A 328 6.82 8.38 -14.97
C LYS A 328 5.34 8.60 -14.68
N ALA A 329 4.76 7.90 -13.70
CA ALA A 329 3.38 8.08 -13.30
C ALA A 329 3.10 9.52 -12.82
N ALA A 330 4.06 10.15 -12.13
CA ALA A 330 3.96 11.57 -11.77
C ALA A 330 3.86 12.48 -13.01
N HIS A 331 4.69 12.25 -14.04
CA HIS A 331 4.63 13.00 -15.30
C HIS A 331 3.34 12.76 -16.08
N VAL A 332 2.83 11.53 -16.08
CA VAL A 332 1.53 11.20 -16.68
C VAL A 332 0.41 11.92 -15.91
N ALA A 333 0.38 11.81 -14.58
CA ALA A 333 -0.62 12.48 -13.74
C ALA A 333 -0.60 14.00 -13.91
N LEU A 334 0.59 14.61 -13.99
CA LEU A 334 0.76 16.03 -14.29
C LEU A 334 0.15 16.40 -15.65
N SER A 335 0.34 15.57 -16.66
CA SER A 335 -0.21 15.79 -18.00
C SER A 335 -1.73 15.69 -18.02
N VAL A 336 -2.30 14.72 -17.30
CA VAL A 336 -3.76 14.56 -17.15
C VAL A 336 -4.35 15.75 -16.38
N LEU A 337 -3.70 16.16 -15.29
CA LEU A 337 -4.13 17.29 -14.48
C LEU A 337 -4.21 18.58 -15.30
N LYS A 338 -3.17 18.89 -16.07
CA LYS A 338 -3.14 20.05 -16.98
C LYS A 338 -4.27 20.02 -18.02
N LYS A 339 -4.57 18.84 -18.59
CA LYS A 339 -5.69 18.68 -19.52
C LYS A 339 -7.04 18.98 -18.85
N ARG A 340 -7.25 18.48 -17.63
CA ARG A 340 -8.48 18.71 -16.86
C ARG A 340 -8.64 20.17 -16.43
N GLU A 341 -7.55 20.80 -15.99
CA GLU A 341 -7.53 22.24 -15.67
C GLU A 341 -7.88 23.09 -16.90
N ALA A 342 -7.32 22.78 -18.07
CA ALA A 342 -7.63 23.47 -19.32
C ALA A 342 -9.10 23.26 -19.75
N ALA A 343 -9.62 22.04 -19.65
CA ALA A 343 -11.01 21.73 -19.95
C ALA A 343 -11.99 22.49 -19.02
N ALA A 344 -11.70 22.51 -17.71
CA ALA A 344 -12.50 23.24 -16.73
C ALA A 344 -12.49 24.77 -17.00
N ALA A 345 -11.32 25.34 -17.34
CA ALA A 345 -11.20 26.74 -17.70
C ALA A 345 -12.01 27.08 -18.97
N ALA A 346 -11.95 26.21 -20.00
CA ALA A 346 -12.73 26.37 -21.22
C ALA A 346 -14.26 26.30 -20.96
N ALA A 347 -14.70 25.33 -20.15
CA ALA A 347 -16.11 25.19 -19.76
C ALA A 347 -16.62 26.41 -18.97
N ALA A 348 -15.81 26.93 -18.04
CA ALA A 348 -16.15 28.14 -17.28
C ALA A 348 -16.26 29.38 -18.19
N ALA A 349 -15.35 29.53 -19.16
CA ALA A 349 -15.40 30.60 -20.14
C ALA A 349 -16.67 30.51 -21.02
N ALA A 350 -17.02 29.31 -21.49
CA ALA A 350 -18.22 29.09 -22.30
C ALA A 350 -19.51 29.44 -21.53
N ARG A 351 -19.62 29.04 -20.25
CA ARG A 351 -20.76 29.40 -19.39
C ARG A 351 -20.89 30.90 -19.18
N LYS A 352 -19.77 31.61 -19.05
CA LYS A 352 -19.76 33.09 -18.93
C LYS A 352 -20.29 33.78 -20.18
N VAL A 353 -19.93 33.28 -21.37
CA VAL A 353 -20.46 33.78 -22.64
C VAL A 353 -21.96 33.52 -22.76
N GLN A 354 -22.42 32.32 -22.40
CA GLN A 354 -23.86 31.99 -22.42
C GLN A 354 -24.68 32.84 -21.46
N THR A 355 -24.19 33.10 -20.24
CA THR A 355 -24.88 33.97 -19.28
C THR A 355 -24.93 35.42 -19.76
N MET A 356 -23.86 35.93 -20.36
CA MET A 356 -23.86 37.27 -20.96
C MET A 356 -24.84 37.38 -22.14
N ALA A 357 -24.91 36.35 -23.00
CA ALA A 357 -25.84 36.32 -24.13
C ALA A 357 -27.31 36.16 -23.70
N ALA A 358 -27.58 35.50 -22.58
CA ALA A 358 -28.94 35.37 -22.02
C ALA A 358 -29.42 36.62 -21.25
N SER A 359 -28.50 37.52 -20.91
CA SER A 359 -28.79 38.79 -20.21
C SER A 359 -28.87 40.02 -21.11
N ALA A 360 -28.63 39.85 -22.42
CA ALA A 360 -28.67 40.90 -23.44
C ALA A 360 -29.97 40.81 -24.26
#